data_AF-A0A9D9PZ34-F1
#
_entry.id   AF-A0A9D9PZ34-F1
#
_cell.length_a   1.000
_cell.length_b   1.000
_cell.length_c   1.000
_cell.angle_alpha   90.00
_cell.angle_beta   90.00
_cell.angle_gamma   90.00
#
_symmetry.space_group_name_H-M   'P 1'
#
loop_
_entity.id
_entity.type
_entity.pdbx_description
1 polymer ?
#
loop_
_entity_poly.entity_id
_entity_poly.type
_entity_poly.pdbx_seq_one_letter_code
_entity_poly.pdbx_strand_id
1 'polypeptide(L)'
;MRKLLIMLMALMLVMLSFTACGDDDDNGGDGGSGGSSDTGNGSGAGDTGSGDSTVCQHTNTTVTKPRVPGNCTNRELTAEITCNDCNKVIQKQKEGDRDPNNHCIYSEGNYTFTAAVSPTCTDEGNTPKVQCVHCGEIVDRGEKIPALGHNWVDNAEVPATCTRPGSTGGQHCSVCFIENPENKATVVPPLNHKVGEESKLTEDTTFEAVPATCTEQGISKKYHCSLCDEDVYDYIPTLDHKLDNGEDAFVKDDTYVPEAATCTEKGKSERFVCSLCEAEKFTETDMIAHNYGTVEEQAATCVAEGHKAGEKCTVCGDIKSGCEVIPVDPTAHGEKEEYGTTLDAANADCTHRVCTETGEKCKDCGAITKEPVYGDYGTNHTAGHTEV
;
A
#
# COMPACT_ATOMS: atom_id res chain seq x y z
N MET A 1 -32.70 12.54 -16.48
CA MET A 1 -33.99 13.27 -16.54
C MET A 1 -34.68 13.40 -15.18
N ARG A 2 -34.87 12.34 -14.37
CA ARG A 2 -35.45 12.44 -13.01
C ARG A 2 -34.70 13.35 -12.02
N LYS A 3 -33.35 13.37 -12.05
CA LYS A 3 -32.54 14.28 -11.20
C LYS A 3 -32.69 15.77 -11.56
N LEU A 4 -32.96 16.08 -12.83
CA LEU A 4 -33.16 17.47 -13.30
C LEU A 4 -34.56 17.99 -12.90
N LEU A 5 -35.56 17.11 -12.88
CA LEU A 5 -36.93 17.44 -12.51
C LEU A 5 -37.10 17.72 -11.01
N ILE A 6 -36.35 17.00 -10.15
CA ILE A 6 -36.37 17.21 -8.69
C ILE A 6 -35.64 18.50 -8.31
N MET A 7 -34.53 18.84 -8.96
CA MET A 7 -33.87 20.15 -8.76
C MET A 7 -34.74 21.32 -9.23
N LEU A 8 -35.47 21.18 -10.35
CA LEU A 8 -36.40 22.20 -10.83
C LEU A 8 -37.61 22.40 -9.90
N MET A 9 -38.11 21.33 -9.27
CA MET A 9 -39.20 21.43 -8.29
C MET A 9 -38.75 22.03 -6.94
N ALA A 10 -37.53 21.73 -6.49
CA ALA A 10 -36.97 22.37 -5.30
C ALA A 10 -36.72 23.87 -5.53
N LEU A 11 -36.27 24.27 -6.73
CA LEU A 11 -36.12 25.68 -7.10
C LEU A 11 -37.47 26.41 -7.22
N MET A 12 -38.52 25.73 -7.69
CA MET A 12 -39.87 26.29 -7.76
C MET A 12 -40.54 26.44 -6.38
N LEU A 13 -40.26 25.54 -5.42
CA LEU A 13 -40.80 25.68 -4.06
C LEU A 13 -40.19 26.88 -3.31
N VAL A 14 -38.94 27.26 -3.59
CA VAL A 14 -38.32 28.47 -3.01
C VAL A 14 -38.92 29.75 -3.59
N MET A 15 -39.47 29.71 -4.81
CA MET A 15 -40.12 30.87 -5.45
C MET A 15 -41.58 31.08 -5.03
N LEU A 16 -42.24 30.06 -4.46
CA LEU A 16 -43.67 30.11 -4.08
C LEU A 16 -43.91 30.53 -2.62
N SER A 17 -42.86 30.72 -1.82
CA SER A 17 -42.96 31.12 -0.40
C SER A 17 -42.75 32.61 -0.17
N PHE A 18 -42.53 33.41 -1.21
CA PHE A 18 -42.62 34.86 -1.12
C PHE A 18 -44.10 35.26 -1.09
N THR A 19 -44.76 34.94 0.01
CA THR A 19 -45.95 35.68 0.43
C THR A 19 -45.54 37.13 0.49
N ALA A 20 -46.01 37.91 -0.47
CA ALA A 20 -45.88 39.37 -0.45
C ALA A 20 -46.34 39.85 0.93
N CYS A 21 -45.43 40.45 1.70
CA CYS A 21 -45.85 41.29 2.81
C CYS A 21 -46.65 42.42 2.17
N GLY A 22 -47.94 42.46 2.52
CA GLY A 22 -48.84 43.48 2.06
C GLY A 22 -48.31 44.87 2.40
N ASP A 23 -48.58 45.80 1.50
CA ASP A 23 -48.66 47.21 1.85
C ASP A 23 -49.76 47.33 2.93
N ASP A 24 -49.36 47.36 4.19
CA ASP A 24 -50.26 47.74 5.29
C ASP A 24 -50.51 49.24 5.17
N ASP A 25 -51.53 49.59 4.38
CA ASP A 25 -52.26 50.84 4.52
C ASP A 25 -52.78 50.95 5.95
N ASP A 26 -52.40 52.04 6.63
CA ASP A 26 -52.88 52.45 7.94
C ASP A 26 -54.41 52.36 8.05
N ASN A 27 -54.93 51.33 8.71
CA ASN A 27 -56.28 51.35 9.26
C ASN A 27 -56.38 50.50 10.54
N GLY A 28 -55.95 51.09 11.66
CA GLY A 28 -56.07 50.50 12.99
C GLY A 28 -57.52 50.54 13.49
N GLY A 29 -58.14 49.37 13.57
CA GLY A 29 -59.41 49.12 14.26
C GLY A 29 -59.21 48.80 15.75
N ASP A 30 -60.08 49.43 16.54
CA ASP A 30 -60.46 49.28 17.95
C ASP A 30 -60.01 48.04 18.77
N GLY A 31 -59.62 48.29 20.03
CA GLY A 31 -59.31 47.23 20.99
C GLY A 31 -58.85 47.67 22.39
N GLY A 32 -59.63 48.53 23.06
CA GLY A 32 -59.83 48.59 24.52
C GLY A 32 -58.65 48.58 25.51
N SER A 33 -58.59 49.60 26.38
CA SER A 33 -58.84 49.48 27.84
C SER A 33 -58.22 50.65 28.63
N GLY A 34 -59.09 51.37 29.36
CA GLY A 34 -58.85 51.91 30.72
C GLY A 34 -57.62 52.78 30.98
N GLY A 35 -57.85 54.08 31.22
CA GLY A 35 -56.86 54.92 31.87
C GLY A 35 -57.21 56.41 31.88
N SER A 36 -58.00 56.81 32.88
CA SER A 36 -58.06 58.14 33.50
C SER A 36 -57.68 59.37 32.66
N SER A 37 -58.69 60.08 32.15
CA SER A 37 -58.56 61.49 31.79
C SER A 37 -58.74 62.36 33.03
N ASP A 38 -57.64 62.75 33.66
CA ASP A 38 -57.56 63.91 34.55
C ASP A 38 -56.19 64.60 34.34
N THR A 39 -56.24 65.78 33.77
CA THR A 39 -55.32 66.95 33.85
C THR A 39 -55.72 67.83 32.66
N GLY A 40 -56.71 68.71 32.82
CA GLY A 40 -56.54 69.96 33.54
C GLY A 40 -56.25 71.06 32.51
N ASN A 41 -57.30 71.64 31.93
CA ASN A 41 -57.18 72.94 31.28
C ASN A 41 -58.20 73.89 31.91
N GLY A 42 -57.65 74.84 32.66
CA GLY A 42 -58.40 75.78 33.49
C GLY A 42 -59.21 76.76 32.65
N SER A 43 -60.51 76.80 32.95
CA SER A 43 -61.36 77.95 32.70
C SER A 43 -60.87 79.13 33.54
N GLY A 44 -60.61 80.27 32.92
CA GLY A 44 -60.12 81.44 33.64
C GLY A 44 -60.17 82.73 32.83
N ALA A 45 -61.39 83.29 32.77
CA ALA A 45 -61.72 84.72 32.68
C ALA A 45 -61.23 85.54 31.46
N GLY A 46 -62.13 86.40 31.00
CA GLY A 46 -62.02 87.11 29.74
C GLY A 46 -61.09 88.30 29.75
N ASP A 47 -60.80 88.76 28.54
CA ASP A 47 -60.63 90.19 28.31
C ASP A 47 -61.08 90.52 26.87
N THR A 48 -61.92 91.54 26.77
CA THR A 48 -62.35 92.15 25.51
C THR A 48 -61.27 93.17 25.14
N GLY A 49 -60.39 92.79 24.22
CA GLY A 49 -59.28 93.66 23.81
C GLY A 49 -58.84 93.40 22.38
N SER A 50 -59.27 94.27 21.47
CA SER A 50 -58.74 94.45 20.12
C SER A 50 -57.22 94.68 20.18
N GLY A 51 -56.44 93.89 19.44
CA GLY A 51 -54.98 94.01 19.45
C GLY A 51 -54.30 92.94 18.61
N ASP A 52 -53.97 93.31 17.39
CA ASP A 52 -53.16 92.62 16.40
C ASP A 52 -51.89 91.94 16.97
N SER A 53 -51.90 90.61 16.97
CA SER A 53 -50.72 89.74 16.90
C SER A 53 -51.22 88.35 16.55
N THR A 54 -51.20 88.01 15.27
CA THR A 54 -51.66 86.73 14.76
C THR A 54 -50.80 85.62 15.37
N VAL A 55 -51.27 84.99 16.46
CA VAL A 55 -50.64 83.80 17.02
C VAL A 55 -50.78 82.70 15.97
N CYS A 56 -49.66 82.27 15.41
CA CYS A 56 -49.64 81.19 14.41
C CYS A 56 -50.17 79.91 15.05
N GLN A 57 -51.29 79.39 14.50
CA GLN A 57 -51.96 78.19 15.01
C GLN A 57 -51.25 76.88 14.58
N HIS A 58 -50.23 76.99 13.73
CA HIS A 58 -49.40 75.88 13.24
C HIS A 58 -50.19 74.72 12.61
N THR A 59 -51.28 75.03 11.90
CA THR A 59 -52.12 74.03 11.22
C THR A 59 -51.66 73.78 9.78
N ASN A 60 -51.09 74.77 9.10
CA ASN A 60 -50.45 74.62 7.79
C ASN A 60 -48.99 74.20 7.97
N THR A 61 -48.71 72.92 7.83
CA THR A 61 -47.40 72.33 8.12
C THR A 61 -46.91 71.47 6.96
N THR A 62 -45.60 71.27 6.90
CA THR A 62 -44.98 70.40 5.91
C THR A 62 -43.85 69.61 6.56
N VAL A 63 -43.75 68.35 6.14
CA VAL A 63 -42.63 67.48 6.50
C VAL A 63 -41.41 67.98 5.74
N THR A 64 -40.50 68.66 6.43
CA THR A 64 -39.26 69.20 5.86
C THR A 64 -38.14 68.16 5.85
N LYS A 65 -38.23 67.14 6.72
CA LYS A 65 -37.40 65.94 6.65
C LYS A 65 -38.28 64.71 6.87
N PRO A 66 -38.32 63.76 5.93
CA PRO A 66 -39.12 62.55 6.07
C PRO A 66 -38.61 61.69 7.22
N ARG A 67 -39.48 60.85 7.77
CA ARG A 67 -39.08 59.79 8.70
C ARG A 67 -38.11 58.83 7.99
N VAL A 68 -37.02 58.48 8.66
CA VAL A 68 -36.10 57.42 8.22
C VAL A 68 -36.21 56.28 9.23
N PRO A 69 -36.81 55.13 8.87
CA PRO A 69 -36.91 53.98 9.76
C PRO A 69 -35.53 53.53 10.25
N GLY A 70 -35.45 53.06 11.50
CA GLY A 70 -34.24 52.43 12.02
C GLY A 70 -33.98 51.10 11.34
N ASN A 71 -32.72 50.66 11.28
CA ASN A 71 -32.32 49.36 10.75
C ASN A 71 -31.27 48.70 11.65
N CYS A 72 -30.79 47.52 11.26
CA CYS A 72 -29.81 46.75 12.05
C CYS A 72 -28.51 47.51 12.42
N THR A 73 -28.16 48.59 11.72
CA THR A 73 -26.96 49.41 12.00
C THR A 73 -27.28 50.84 12.45
N ASN A 74 -28.36 51.43 11.93
CA ASN A 74 -28.72 52.83 12.12
C ASN A 74 -29.99 52.97 12.96
N ARG A 75 -30.00 53.96 13.86
CA ARG A 75 -31.20 54.30 14.65
C ARG A 75 -32.24 54.98 13.77
N GLU A 76 -33.51 54.85 14.15
CA GLU A 76 -34.60 55.58 13.51
C GLU A 76 -34.44 57.10 13.65
N LEU A 77 -34.91 57.85 12.66
CA LEU A 77 -35.07 59.29 12.73
C LEU A 77 -36.54 59.68 12.48
N THR A 78 -37.17 60.33 13.44
CA THR A 78 -38.55 60.82 13.31
C THR A 78 -38.66 61.98 12.31
N ALA A 79 -39.82 62.16 11.69
CA ALA A 79 -40.03 63.26 10.74
C ALA A 79 -39.87 64.64 11.41
N GLU A 80 -39.24 65.58 10.68
CA GLU A 80 -39.19 67.00 11.06
C GLU A 80 -40.34 67.74 10.38
N ILE A 81 -41.13 68.46 11.17
CA ILE A 81 -42.30 69.20 10.69
C ILE A 81 -42.10 70.69 10.96
N THR A 82 -42.25 71.48 9.91
CA THR A 82 -42.15 72.93 9.95
C THR A 82 -43.50 73.53 9.57
N CYS A 83 -43.88 74.62 10.23
CA CYS A 83 -45.06 75.38 9.84
C CYS A 83 -44.73 76.33 8.69
N ASN A 84 -45.52 76.29 7.63
CA ASN A 84 -45.30 77.11 6.42
C ASN A 84 -45.65 78.58 6.63
N ASP A 85 -46.55 78.89 7.58
CA ASP A 85 -47.02 80.25 7.80
C ASP A 85 -46.02 81.09 8.61
N CYS A 86 -45.27 80.47 9.53
CA CYS A 86 -44.31 81.16 10.40
C CYS A 86 -42.86 80.65 10.29
N ASN A 87 -42.61 79.66 9.43
CA ASN A 87 -41.32 79.00 9.20
C ASN A 87 -40.65 78.44 10.47
N LYS A 88 -41.39 78.21 11.55
CA LYS A 88 -40.86 77.59 12.77
C LYS A 88 -40.94 76.06 12.68
N VAL A 89 -39.86 75.40 13.08
CA VAL A 89 -39.85 73.95 13.30
C VAL A 89 -40.67 73.65 14.55
N ILE A 90 -41.82 73.02 14.35
CA ILE A 90 -42.76 72.70 15.44
C ILE A 90 -42.54 71.30 15.98
N GLN A 91 -42.01 70.38 15.15
CA GLN A 91 -41.53 69.08 15.57
C GLN A 91 -40.12 68.90 15.02
N LYS A 92 -39.14 68.87 15.91
CA LYS A 92 -37.77 68.53 15.55
C LYS A 92 -37.63 67.03 15.37
N GLN A 93 -36.83 66.63 14.38
CA GLN A 93 -36.38 65.25 14.22
C GLN A 93 -35.65 64.79 15.49
N LYS A 94 -35.97 63.58 15.94
CA LYS A 94 -35.36 62.91 17.09
C LYS A 94 -34.87 61.53 16.68
N GLU A 95 -33.83 61.07 17.35
CA GLU A 95 -33.30 59.73 17.18
C GLU A 95 -34.10 58.74 18.02
N GLY A 96 -34.58 57.68 17.38
CA GLY A 96 -35.30 56.57 18.00
C GLY A 96 -34.40 55.37 18.24
N ASP A 97 -35.03 54.22 18.43
CA ASP A 97 -34.30 52.96 18.57
C ASP A 97 -33.87 52.41 17.21
N ARG A 98 -32.86 51.52 17.25
CA ARG A 98 -32.59 50.65 16.11
C ARG A 98 -33.71 49.63 16.03
N ASP A 99 -34.02 49.21 14.82
CA ASP A 99 -34.83 48.02 14.60
C ASP A 99 -33.90 46.91 14.11
N PRO A 100 -33.51 45.96 15.00
CA PRO A 100 -32.61 44.86 14.64
C PRO A 100 -33.19 43.94 13.56
N ASN A 101 -34.53 43.82 13.50
CA ASN A 101 -35.23 42.94 12.56
C ASN A 101 -35.50 43.64 11.22
N ASN A 102 -35.34 44.96 11.17
CA ASN A 102 -35.45 45.72 9.93
C ASN A 102 -34.18 45.57 9.10
N HIS A 103 -34.16 44.48 8.32
CA HIS A 103 -33.18 44.22 7.28
C HIS A 103 -33.69 44.62 5.87
N CYS A 104 -34.79 45.39 5.78
CA CYS A 104 -35.36 45.78 4.48
C CYS A 104 -34.55 46.92 3.83
N ILE A 105 -33.44 46.54 3.20
CA ILE A 105 -32.96 47.21 1.99
C ILE A 105 -32.87 46.11 0.94
N TYR A 106 -33.94 45.97 0.15
CA TYR A 106 -34.08 45.03 -0.97
C TYR A 106 -33.16 45.41 -2.13
N SER A 107 -31.85 45.30 -1.92
CA SER A 107 -30.86 45.35 -2.98
C SER A 107 -30.02 44.08 -2.95
N GLU A 108 -29.87 43.45 -4.11
CA GLU A 108 -28.93 42.35 -4.34
C GLU A 108 -27.56 42.73 -3.73
N GLY A 109 -27.04 41.92 -2.80
CA GLY A 109 -25.72 42.13 -2.19
C GLY A 109 -25.67 42.41 -0.67
N ASN A 110 -26.81 42.52 0.02
CA ASN A 110 -26.83 42.75 1.48
C ASN A 110 -26.80 41.48 2.35
N TYR A 111 -26.83 40.31 1.73
CA TYR A 111 -26.81 39.02 2.41
C TYR A 111 -25.72 38.11 1.86
N THR A 112 -25.12 37.32 2.73
CA THR A 112 -24.29 36.17 2.35
C THR A 112 -25.06 34.88 2.55
N PHE A 113 -24.89 33.96 1.61
CA PHE A 113 -25.48 32.62 1.64
C PHE A 113 -24.38 31.59 1.84
N THR A 114 -24.58 30.63 2.73
CA THR A 114 -23.72 29.43 2.72
C THR A 114 -24.06 28.55 1.53
N ALA A 115 -23.11 27.72 1.09
CA ALA A 115 -23.41 26.74 0.04
C ALA A 115 -24.47 25.74 0.52
N ALA A 116 -25.42 25.42 -0.36
CA ALA A 116 -26.32 24.29 -0.16
C ALA A 116 -25.53 22.99 -0.27
N VAL A 117 -25.81 22.03 0.62
CA VAL A 117 -25.22 20.68 0.57
C VAL A 117 -26.34 19.70 0.31
N SER A 118 -26.25 18.95 -0.79
CA SER A 118 -27.24 17.90 -1.09
C SER A 118 -27.03 16.68 -0.19
N PRO A 119 -28.11 16.00 0.25
CA PRO A 119 -27.97 14.78 1.05
C PRO A 119 -27.37 13.63 0.23
N THR A 120 -26.66 12.73 0.90
CA THR A 120 -26.18 11.46 0.34
C THR A 120 -27.05 10.29 0.83
N CYS A 121 -26.67 9.04 0.54
CA CYS A 121 -27.38 7.88 1.10
C CYS A 121 -27.29 7.83 2.63
N THR A 122 -26.18 8.31 3.22
CA THR A 122 -25.90 8.22 4.65
C THR A 122 -25.87 9.58 5.35
N ASP A 123 -25.46 10.63 4.64
CA ASP A 123 -25.25 11.95 5.22
C ASP A 123 -26.41 12.89 4.91
N GLU A 124 -26.81 13.66 5.91
CA GLU A 124 -27.78 14.75 5.76
C GLU A 124 -27.22 15.88 4.87
N GLY A 125 -28.10 16.52 4.12
CA GLY A 125 -27.83 17.78 3.41
C GLY A 125 -28.27 18.98 4.25
N ASN A 126 -28.05 20.19 3.74
CA ASN A 126 -28.52 21.44 4.35
C ASN A 126 -28.89 22.47 3.29
N THR A 127 -29.95 23.24 3.54
CA THR A 127 -30.24 24.46 2.76
C THR A 127 -29.29 25.61 3.17
N PRO A 128 -29.11 26.63 2.31
CA PRO A 128 -28.28 27.80 2.63
C PRO A 128 -28.74 28.51 3.91
N LYS A 129 -27.77 28.92 4.73
CA LYS A 129 -28.00 29.90 5.81
C LYS A 129 -27.92 31.29 5.23
N VAL A 130 -28.72 32.20 5.75
CA VAL A 130 -28.75 33.61 5.33
C VAL A 130 -28.21 34.47 6.46
N GLN A 131 -27.18 35.26 6.17
CA GLN A 131 -26.55 36.17 7.11
C GLN A 131 -26.51 37.59 6.55
N CYS A 132 -26.85 38.57 7.38
CA CYS A 132 -26.75 39.98 7.04
C CYS A 132 -25.27 40.39 6.94
N VAL A 133 -24.87 41.02 5.83
CA VAL A 133 -23.49 41.50 5.61
C VAL A 133 -23.13 42.63 6.56
N HIS A 134 -24.10 43.47 6.93
CA HIS A 134 -23.86 44.72 7.66
C HIS A 134 -23.72 44.54 9.17
N CYS A 135 -24.51 43.66 9.78
CA CYS A 135 -24.45 43.38 11.22
C CYS A 135 -23.95 41.96 11.57
N GLY A 136 -23.83 41.07 10.59
CA GLY A 136 -23.40 39.68 10.81
C GLY A 136 -24.45 38.77 11.44
N GLU A 137 -25.68 39.24 11.61
CA GLU A 137 -26.76 38.45 12.21
C GLU A 137 -27.27 37.37 11.23
N ILE A 138 -27.54 36.17 11.77
CA ILE A 138 -28.10 35.06 11.00
C ILE A 138 -29.61 35.23 10.98
N VAL A 139 -30.13 35.61 9.81
CA VAL A 139 -31.56 35.87 9.56
C VAL A 139 -32.30 34.56 9.29
N ASP A 140 -31.62 33.59 8.68
CA ASP A 140 -32.11 32.22 8.51
C ASP A 140 -30.97 31.22 8.77
N ARG A 141 -31.23 30.24 9.63
CA ARG A 141 -30.25 29.21 10.00
C ARG A 141 -30.18 28.05 9.00
N GLY A 142 -31.04 28.05 7.98
CA GLY A 142 -31.23 26.93 7.08
C GLY A 142 -31.85 25.72 7.77
N GLU A 143 -32.25 24.74 6.97
CA GLU A 143 -32.86 23.50 7.41
C GLU A 143 -31.99 22.31 7.02
N LYS A 144 -32.01 21.28 7.87
CA LYS A 144 -31.40 19.99 7.56
C LYS A 144 -32.28 19.23 6.57
N ILE A 145 -31.66 18.66 5.55
CA ILE A 145 -32.30 17.76 4.59
C ILE A 145 -31.92 16.33 5.00
N PRO A 146 -32.89 15.45 5.34
CA PRO A 146 -32.59 14.08 5.71
C PRO A 146 -31.78 13.34 4.64
N ALA A 147 -30.94 12.39 5.06
CA ALA A 147 -30.25 11.48 4.15
C ALA A 147 -31.26 10.73 3.25
N LEU A 148 -30.85 10.43 2.01
CA LEU A 148 -31.70 9.75 1.03
C LEU A 148 -32.03 8.31 1.42
N GLY A 149 -31.22 7.71 2.30
CA GLY A 149 -31.26 6.29 2.60
C GLY A 149 -30.77 5.42 1.43
N HIS A 150 -30.80 4.11 1.65
CA HIS A 150 -30.43 3.13 0.63
C HIS A 150 -31.68 2.62 -0.10
N ASN A 151 -31.61 2.62 -1.43
CA ASN A 151 -32.60 1.96 -2.28
C ASN A 151 -32.01 0.65 -2.81
N TRP A 152 -32.33 -0.45 -2.13
CA TRP A 152 -31.82 -1.78 -2.40
C TRP A 152 -32.43 -2.38 -3.68
N VAL A 153 -31.57 -2.93 -4.53
CA VAL A 153 -31.95 -3.66 -5.74
C VAL A 153 -31.25 -5.02 -5.75
N ASP A 154 -31.91 -6.01 -6.32
CA ASP A 154 -31.43 -7.40 -6.33
C ASP A 154 -30.27 -7.60 -7.31
N ASN A 155 -29.29 -8.36 -6.85
CA ASN A 155 -28.25 -8.95 -7.69
C ASN A 155 -28.72 -10.30 -8.19
N ALA A 156 -28.44 -10.59 -9.46
CA ALA A 156 -28.72 -11.91 -10.02
C ALA A 156 -27.93 -13.01 -9.29
N GLU A 157 -28.57 -14.15 -9.11
CA GLU A 157 -27.90 -15.37 -8.68
C GLU A 157 -26.91 -15.83 -9.75
N VAL A 158 -25.79 -16.38 -9.31
CA VAL A 158 -24.81 -17.02 -10.18
C VAL A 158 -24.70 -18.47 -9.73
N PRO A 159 -25.15 -19.46 -10.52
CA PRO A 159 -25.05 -20.85 -10.10
C PRO A 159 -23.59 -21.29 -9.98
N ALA A 160 -23.32 -22.17 -9.02
CA ALA A 160 -22.03 -22.83 -8.93
C ALA A 160 -21.80 -23.79 -10.10
N THR A 161 -20.55 -24.03 -10.42
CA THR A 161 -20.11 -25.01 -11.43
C THR A 161 -19.24 -26.08 -10.75
N CYS A 162 -18.80 -27.10 -11.49
CA CYS A 162 -17.91 -28.14 -10.93
C CYS A 162 -16.63 -27.56 -10.32
N THR A 163 -16.08 -26.48 -10.88
CA THR A 163 -14.77 -25.92 -10.47
C THR A 163 -14.84 -24.51 -9.90
N ARG A 164 -15.90 -23.75 -10.16
CA ARG A 164 -16.05 -22.37 -9.70
C ARG A 164 -17.25 -22.21 -8.75
N PRO A 165 -17.07 -21.53 -7.60
CA PRO A 165 -18.18 -21.20 -6.71
C PRO A 165 -19.24 -20.33 -7.40
N GLY A 166 -20.47 -20.44 -6.92
CA GLY A 166 -21.59 -19.58 -7.27
C GLY A 166 -21.87 -18.50 -6.21
N SER A 167 -22.96 -17.78 -6.37
CA SER A 167 -23.46 -16.78 -5.45
C SER A 167 -24.98 -16.78 -5.39
N THR A 168 -25.55 -16.67 -4.18
CA THR A 168 -27.00 -16.72 -3.94
C THR A 168 -27.79 -15.48 -4.37
N GLY A 169 -27.16 -14.48 -5.01
CA GLY A 169 -27.80 -13.20 -5.33
C GLY A 169 -28.11 -12.40 -4.07
N GLY A 170 -27.39 -11.31 -3.84
CA GLY A 170 -27.64 -10.39 -2.71
C GLY A 170 -28.38 -9.14 -3.16
N GLN A 171 -28.28 -8.06 -2.39
CA GLN A 171 -28.75 -6.74 -2.82
C GLN A 171 -27.63 -5.70 -2.76
N HIS A 172 -27.74 -4.69 -3.62
CA HIS A 172 -26.89 -3.51 -3.55
C HIS A 172 -27.72 -2.22 -3.62
N CYS A 173 -27.19 -1.12 -3.09
CA CYS A 173 -27.83 0.17 -3.22
C CYS A 173 -27.68 0.68 -4.65
N SER A 174 -28.78 0.97 -5.33
CA SER A 174 -28.79 1.51 -6.71
C SER A 174 -28.09 2.87 -6.88
N VAL A 175 -27.78 3.57 -5.78
CA VAL A 175 -27.16 4.90 -5.81
C VAL A 175 -25.67 4.85 -5.45
N CYS A 176 -25.31 4.17 -4.35
CA CYS A 176 -23.92 4.13 -3.86
C CYS A 176 -23.25 2.75 -4.00
N PHE A 177 -23.97 1.74 -4.50
CA PHE A 177 -23.48 0.40 -4.81
C PHE A 177 -22.91 -0.42 -3.65
N ILE A 178 -23.09 0.04 -2.41
CA ILE A 178 -22.77 -0.80 -1.24
C ILE A 178 -23.71 -2.01 -1.19
N GLU A 179 -23.23 -3.11 -0.62
CA GLU A 179 -24.04 -4.30 -0.39
C GLU A 179 -25.02 -4.11 0.77
N ASN A 180 -26.17 -4.76 0.68
CA ASN A 180 -27.14 -4.81 1.78
C ASN A 180 -26.63 -5.75 2.88
N PRO A 181 -26.36 -5.27 4.11
CA PRO A 181 -25.93 -6.16 5.20
C PRO A 181 -27.01 -7.17 5.64
N GLU A 182 -28.29 -6.85 5.47
CA GLU A 182 -29.39 -7.75 5.84
C GLU A 182 -29.68 -8.80 4.76
N ASN A 183 -29.34 -8.50 3.50
CA ASN A 183 -29.52 -9.40 2.36
C ASN A 183 -28.23 -9.46 1.53
N LYS A 184 -27.17 -9.91 2.20
CA LYS A 184 -25.84 -10.04 1.60
C LYS A 184 -25.77 -11.30 0.76
N ALA A 185 -25.15 -11.19 -0.41
CA ALA A 185 -24.83 -12.33 -1.24
C ALA A 185 -23.94 -13.31 -0.45
N THR A 186 -24.27 -14.60 -0.49
CA THR A 186 -23.41 -15.65 0.07
C THR A 186 -22.74 -16.41 -1.06
N VAL A 187 -21.56 -16.94 -0.78
CA VAL A 187 -20.82 -17.78 -1.72
C VAL A 187 -21.37 -19.19 -1.65
N VAL A 188 -21.79 -19.74 -2.79
CA VAL A 188 -22.15 -21.15 -2.93
C VAL A 188 -20.88 -21.90 -3.32
N PRO A 189 -20.42 -22.90 -2.55
CA PRO A 189 -19.24 -23.68 -2.92
C PRO A 189 -19.36 -24.31 -4.32
N PRO A 190 -18.24 -24.55 -5.01
CA PRO A 190 -18.26 -25.33 -6.25
C PRO A 190 -18.87 -26.72 -6.00
N LEU A 191 -19.57 -27.24 -7.02
CA LEU A 191 -20.26 -28.53 -6.92
C LEU A 191 -19.27 -29.70 -6.73
N ASN A 192 -18.06 -29.53 -7.27
CA ASN A 192 -16.99 -30.52 -7.27
C ASN A 192 -17.44 -31.87 -7.88
N HIS A 193 -16.56 -32.86 -7.80
CA HIS A 193 -16.84 -34.22 -8.25
C HIS A 193 -16.95 -35.17 -7.05
N LYS A 194 -17.85 -34.83 -6.12
CA LYS A 194 -18.11 -35.67 -4.94
C LYS A 194 -19.07 -36.80 -5.32
N VAL A 195 -18.63 -38.05 -5.14
CA VAL A 195 -19.46 -39.25 -5.33
C VAL A 195 -20.54 -39.32 -4.24
N GLY A 196 -21.79 -39.64 -4.62
CA GLY A 196 -22.94 -39.74 -3.71
C GLY A 196 -24.30 -39.72 -4.44
N GLU A 197 -25.40 -39.88 -3.71
CA GLU A 197 -26.78 -40.00 -4.25
C GLU A 197 -27.23 -38.77 -5.07
N GLU A 198 -26.65 -37.61 -4.81
CA GLU A 198 -26.95 -36.34 -5.50
C GLU A 198 -25.92 -35.95 -6.57
N SER A 199 -24.91 -36.79 -6.81
CA SER A 199 -23.83 -36.51 -7.75
C SER A 199 -24.30 -36.55 -9.20
N LYS A 200 -23.73 -35.68 -10.05
CA LYS A 200 -23.95 -35.67 -11.51
C LYS A 200 -22.99 -36.59 -12.27
N LEU A 201 -22.44 -37.56 -11.55
CA LEU A 201 -21.47 -38.54 -12.00
C LEU A 201 -22.20 -39.83 -12.41
N THR A 202 -21.80 -40.40 -13.53
CA THR A 202 -22.27 -41.73 -13.97
C THR A 202 -21.08 -42.68 -13.99
N GLU A 203 -21.17 -43.82 -13.30
CA GLU A 203 -20.11 -44.83 -13.29
C GLU A 203 -19.96 -45.47 -14.67
N ASP A 204 -18.72 -45.54 -15.18
CA ASP A 204 -18.39 -46.27 -16.40
C ASP A 204 -18.18 -47.74 -16.03
N THR A 205 -19.23 -48.55 -16.20
CA THR A 205 -19.22 -49.98 -15.86
C THR A 205 -18.39 -50.84 -16.83
N THR A 206 -17.85 -50.24 -17.89
CA THR A 206 -16.95 -50.92 -18.84
C THR A 206 -15.48 -50.68 -18.54
N PHE A 207 -15.18 -49.81 -17.56
CA PHE A 207 -13.82 -49.54 -17.12
C PHE A 207 -13.27 -50.71 -16.29
N GLU A 208 -12.17 -51.29 -16.74
CA GLU A 208 -11.42 -52.30 -16.00
C GLU A 208 -10.50 -51.63 -14.98
N ALA A 209 -10.59 -52.04 -13.71
CA ALA A 209 -9.80 -51.45 -12.64
C ALA A 209 -8.29 -51.64 -12.86
N VAL A 210 -7.52 -50.60 -12.55
CA VAL A 210 -6.05 -50.62 -12.59
C VAL A 210 -5.55 -50.83 -11.16
N PRO A 211 -4.82 -51.92 -10.85
CA PRO A 211 -4.32 -52.14 -9.51
C PRO A 211 -3.23 -51.12 -9.14
N ALA A 212 -3.12 -50.80 -7.84
CA ALA A 212 -2.00 -50.00 -7.34
C ALA A 212 -0.70 -50.80 -7.32
N THR A 213 0.43 -50.10 -7.39
CA THR A 213 1.77 -50.68 -7.22
C THR A 213 2.43 -50.10 -5.97
N CYS A 214 3.67 -50.49 -5.67
CA CYS A 214 4.41 -49.90 -4.55
C CYS A 214 4.58 -48.38 -4.66
N THR A 215 4.66 -47.85 -5.88
CA THR A 215 5.02 -46.45 -6.15
C THR A 215 3.97 -45.68 -6.96
N GLU A 216 3.03 -46.37 -7.61
CA GLU A 216 1.97 -45.75 -8.42
C GLU A 216 0.59 -46.09 -7.88
N GLN A 217 -0.30 -45.09 -7.86
CA GLN A 217 -1.69 -45.27 -7.44
C GLN A 217 -2.46 -46.11 -8.47
N GLY A 218 -3.39 -46.92 -7.98
CA GLY A 218 -4.35 -47.64 -8.80
C GLY A 218 -5.60 -46.81 -9.08
N ILE A 219 -6.48 -47.33 -9.93
CA ILE A 219 -7.79 -46.77 -10.22
C ILE A 219 -8.83 -47.87 -10.04
N SER A 220 -9.72 -47.69 -9.06
CA SER A 220 -10.78 -48.66 -8.77
C SER A 220 -12.00 -48.47 -9.67
N LYS A 221 -12.34 -47.21 -9.97
CA LYS A 221 -13.54 -46.84 -10.73
C LYS A 221 -13.31 -45.59 -11.55
N LYS A 222 -14.07 -45.49 -12.63
CA LYS A 222 -14.16 -44.33 -13.50
C LYS A 222 -15.60 -43.83 -13.53
N TYR A 223 -15.76 -42.52 -13.49
CA TYR A 223 -17.04 -41.83 -13.57
C TYR A 223 -16.98 -40.75 -14.64
N HIS A 224 -18.12 -40.43 -15.24
CA HIS A 224 -18.28 -39.33 -16.19
C HIS A 224 -19.20 -38.25 -15.60
N CYS A 225 -18.76 -36.99 -15.62
CA CYS A 225 -19.56 -35.87 -15.13
C CYS A 225 -20.43 -35.24 -16.23
N SER A 226 -21.75 -35.34 -16.11
CA SER A 226 -22.69 -34.75 -17.07
C SER A 226 -22.78 -33.21 -17.08
N LEU A 227 -22.08 -32.52 -16.18
CA LEU A 227 -22.07 -31.06 -16.11
C LEU A 227 -20.88 -30.41 -16.83
N CYS A 228 -19.73 -31.08 -16.84
CA CYS A 228 -18.49 -30.57 -17.44
C CYS A 228 -17.86 -31.52 -18.45
N ASP A 229 -18.46 -32.69 -18.67
CA ASP A 229 -18.00 -33.77 -19.55
C ASP A 229 -16.59 -34.32 -19.19
N GLU A 230 -16.11 -34.07 -17.98
CA GLU A 230 -14.84 -34.60 -17.47
C GLU A 230 -15.00 -35.99 -16.85
N ASP A 231 -13.96 -36.80 -16.98
CA ASP A 231 -13.85 -38.10 -16.32
C ASP A 231 -13.22 -37.95 -14.93
N VAL A 232 -13.79 -38.64 -13.95
CA VAL A 232 -13.41 -38.61 -12.52
C VAL A 232 -13.07 -40.02 -12.09
N TYR A 233 -12.03 -40.17 -11.28
CA TYR A 233 -11.49 -41.48 -10.91
C TYR A 233 -11.44 -41.67 -9.40
N ASP A 234 -11.82 -42.87 -8.94
CA ASP A 234 -11.59 -43.29 -7.56
C ASP A 234 -10.24 -44.00 -7.46
N TYR A 235 -9.27 -43.29 -6.90
CA TYR A 235 -7.90 -43.78 -6.78
C TYR A 235 -7.72 -44.74 -5.62
N ILE A 236 -6.95 -45.80 -5.87
CA ILE A 236 -6.43 -46.71 -4.86
C ILE A 236 -5.06 -46.18 -4.44
N PRO A 237 -4.78 -45.94 -3.14
CA PRO A 237 -3.45 -45.55 -2.69
C PRO A 237 -2.38 -46.54 -3.13
N THR A 238 -1.13 -46.07 -3.25
CA THR A 238 0.02 -46.94 -3.46
C THR A 238 0.11 -47.99 -2.35
N LEU A 239 0.68 -49.16 -2.67
CA LEU A 239 0.94 -50.19 -1.66
C LEU A 239 1.97 -49.74 -0.62
N ASP A 240 2.75 -48.68 -0.90
CA ASP A 240 3.73 -48.10 0.04
C ASP A 240 4.75 -49.14 0.57
N HIS A 241 5.14 -50.07 -0.32
CA HIS A 241 5.95 -51.23 0.03
C HIS A 241 5.39 -52.03 1.22
N LYS A 242 4.06 -52.11 1.36
CA LYS A 242 3.38 -52.94 2.35
C LYS A 242 2.70 -54.13 1.72
N LEU A 243 2.68 -55.23 2.46
CA LEU A 243 1.88 -56.41 2.15
C LEU A 243 0.43 -56.20 2.61
N ASP A 244 -0.48 -57.07 2.17
CA ASP A 244 -1.91 -57.01 2.52
C ASP A 244 -2.18 -57.09 4.04
N ASN A 245 -1.26 -57.69 4.80
CA ASN A 245 -1.34 -57.77 6.27
C ASN A 245 -0.80 -56.51 6.98
N GLY A 246 -0.33 -55.51 6.24
CA GLY A 246 0.23 -54.26 6.75
C GLY A 246 1.72 -54.30 7.11
N GLU A 247 2.38 -55.45 6.98
CA GLU A 247 3.82 -55.60 7.20
C GLU A 247 4.63 -55.00 6.04
N ASP A 248 5.88 -54.64 6.33
CA ASP A 248 6.81 -54.12 5.33
C ASP A 248 7.20 -55.24 4.34
N ALA A 249 7.09 -54.95 3.05
CA ALA A 249 7.44 -55.87 1.96
C ALA A 249 8.95 -55.96 1.71
N PHE A 250 9.76 -55.10 2.33
CA PHE A 250 11.22 -55.18 2.33
C PHE A 250 11.70 -56.35 3.19
N VAL A 251 12.26 -57.36 2.53
CA VAL A 251 12.88 -58.51 3.17
C VAL A 251 14.40 -58.35 3.14
N LYS A 252 15.06 -58.65 4.26
CA LYS A 252 16.52 -58.60 4.35
C LYS A 252 17.15 -59.60 3.38
N ASP A 253 18.14 -59.14 2.62
CA ASP A 253 18.94 -59.96 1.72
C ASP A 253 20.18 -60.46 2.45
N ASP A 254 20.10 -61.68 2.98
CA ASP A 254 21.20 -62.32 3.72
C ASP A 254 22.40 -62.71 2.83
N THR A 255 22.27 -62.59 1.50
CA THR A 255 23.37 -62.85 0.56
C THR A 255 24.21 -61.60 0.25
N TYR A 256 23.75 -60.43 0.68
CA TYR A 256 24.46 -59.17 0.45
C TYR A 256 25.78 -59.10 1.23
N VAL A 257 26.84 -58.65 0.55
CA VAL A 257 28.14 -58.41 1.16
C VAL A 257 28.24 -56.93 1.53
N PRO A 258 28.41 -56.58 2.82
CA PRO A 258 28.45 -55.18 3.27
C PRO A 258 29.55 -54.35 2.61
N GLU A 259 29.19 -53.13 2.21
CA GLU A 259 30.14 -52.12 1.73
C GLU A 259 30.65 -51.31 2.93
N ALA A 260 31.96 -51.39 3.19
CA ALA A 260 32.57 -50.64 4.28
C ALA A 260 32.50 -49.14 4.02
N ALA A 261 32.19 -48.35 5.06
CA ALA A 261 32.26 -46.90 5.00
C ALA A 261 33.69 -46.43 4.70
N THR A 262 33.82 -45.31 4.01
CA THR A 262 35.09 -44.61 3.81
C THR A 262 35.02 -43.22 4.42
N CYS A 263 36.10 -42.44 4.33
CA CYS A 263 36.07 -41.03 4.72
C CYS A 263 35.35 -40.12 3.71
N THR A 264 34.91 -40.66 2.56
CA THR A 264 34.23 -39.89 1.49
C THR A 264 32.82 -40.41 1.17
N GLU A 265 32.50 -41.64 1.57
CA GLU A 265 31.23 -42.29 1.30
C GLU A 265 30.75 -43.07 2.53
N LYS A 266 29.45 -42.99 2.82
CA LYS A 266 28.81 -43.84 3.84
C LYS A 266 28.90 -45.31 3.44
N GLY A 267 29.00 -46.19 4.43
CA GLY A 267 28.94 -47.63 4.18
C GLY A 267 27.50 -48.11 4.08
N LYS A 268 27.33 -49.34 3.60
CA LYS A 268 26.04 -50.04 3.54
C LYS A 268 26.18 -51.37 4.28
N SER A 269 25.60 -51.47 5.47
CA SER A 269 25.76 -52.64 6.34
C SER A 269 24.77 -53.76 6.05
N GLU A 270 23.55 -53.41 5.62
CA GLU A 270 22.50 -54.37 5.31
C GLU A 270 21.73 -53.92 4.07
N ARG A 271 21.25 -54.87 3.28
CA ARG A 271 20.41 -54.66 2.11
C ARG A 271 19.05 -55.32 2.33
N PHE A 272 18.01 -54.63 1.93
CA PHE A 272 16.63 -55.10 1.93
C PHE A 272 16.06 -54.95 0.54
N VAL A 273 15.33 -55.96 0.08
CA VAL A 273 14.71 -55.97 -1.25
C VAL A 273 13.20 -56.09 -1.08
N CYS A 274 12.46 -55.21 -1.72
CA CYS A 274 11.00 -55.25 -1.72
C CYS A 274 10.52 -56.45 -2.54
N SER A 275 9.80 -57.37 -1.89
CA SER A 275 9.26 -58.58 -2.52
C SER A 275 8.21 -58.32 -3.62
N LEU A 276 7.65 -57.11 -3.68
CA LEU A 276 6.59 -56.73 -4.63
C LEU A 276 7.13 -56.02 -5.89
N CYS A 277 8.20 -55.24 -5.78
CA CYS A 277 8.70 -54.38 -6.87
C CYS A 277 10.22 -54.38 -7.04
N GLU A 278 10.94 -55.23 -6.31
CA GLU A 278 12.41 -55.38 -6.37
C GLU A 278 13.20 -54.13 -6.00
N ALA A 279 12.54 -53.07 -5.50
CA ALA A 279 13.21 -51.90 -4.97
C ALA A 279 14.18 -52.27 -3.83
N GLU A 280 15.30 -51.57 -3.74
CA GLU A 280 16.35 -51.85 -2.77
C GLU A 280 16.45 -50.74 -1.73
N LYS A 281 16.68 -51.13 -0.47
CA LYS A 281 16.89 -50.24 0.68
C LYS A 281 18.09 -50.71 1.46
N PHE A 282 18.89 -49.77 1.99
CA PHE A 282 20.10 -50.11 2.72
C PHE A 282 20.08 -49.52 4.13
N THR A 283 20.64 -50.27 5.09
CA THR A 283 21.07 -49.68 6.38
C THR A 283 22.41 -49.01 6.13
N GLU A 284 22.43 -47.68 6.19
CA GLU A 284 23.67 -46.90 6.05
C GLU A 284 24.47 -46.90 7.35
N THR A 285 25.79 -46.91 7.21
CA THR A 285 26.74 -46.64 8.30
C THR A 285 27.43 -45.32 8.06
N ASP A 286 27.70 -44.59 9.13
CA ASP A 286 28.35 -43.30 9.07
C ASP A 286 29.75 -43.39 8.44
N MET A 287 30.15 -42.32 7.77
CA MET A 287 31.49 -42.19 7.21
C MET A 287 32.56 -42.35 8.28
N ILE A 288 33.69 -42.92 7.90
CA ILE A 288 34.87 -42.99 8.77
C ILE A 288 35.44 -41.57 8.90
N ALA A 289 35.75 -41.14 10.12
CA ALA A 289 36.37 -39.85 10.34
C ALA A 289 37.69 -39.72 9.54
N HIS A 290 37.91 -38.57 8.91
CA HIS A 290 39.18 -38.29 8.25
C HIS A 290 40.34 -38.38 9.24
N ASN A 291 41.40 -39.09 8.84
CA ASN A 291 42.65 -39.11 9.57
C ASN A 291 43.59 -38.03 9.03
N TYR A 292 43.52 -36.83 9.62
CA TYR A 292 44.34 -35.69 9.23
C TYR A 292 45.75 -35.81 9.80
N GLY A 293 46.74 -35.82 8.90
CA GLY A 293 48.16 -35.74 9.23
C GLY A 293 48.71 -34.36 8.89
N THR A 294 49.74 -33.96 9.64
CA THR A 294 50.47 -32.71 9.39
C THR A 294 51.34 -32.83 8.15
N VAL A 295 51.32 -31.78 7.33
CA VAL A 295 52.19 -31.57 6.17
C VAL A 295 53.06 -30.37 6.51
N GLU A 296 54.36 -30.57 6.54
CA GLU A 296 55.32 -29.48 6.76
C GLU A 296 55.34 -28.52 5.57
N GLU A 297 55.84 -27.30 5.77
CA GLU A 297 56.03 -26.37 4.66
C GLU A 297 57.15 -26.84 3.73
N GLN A 298 56.97 -26.58 2.43
CA GLN A 298 58.01 -26.74 1.44
C GLN A 298 58.10 -25.44 0.64
N ALA A 299 59.25 -24.77 0.69
CA ALA A 299 59.46 -23.56 -0.10
C ALA A 299 59.43 -23.88 -1.60
N ALA A 300 58.89 -22.95 -2.39
CA ALA A 300 58.97 -23.05 -3.84
C ALA A 300 60.41 -22.89 -4.31
N THR A 301 60.75 -23.61 -5.37
CA THR A 301 62.05 -23.51 -6.04
C THR A 301 61.85 -22.88 -7.42
N CYS A 302 62.95 -22.64 -8.13
CA CYS A 302 62.91 -22.15 -9.49
C CYS A 302 62.27 -23.10 -10.52
N VAL A 303 62.04 -24.37 -10.18
CA VAL A 303 61.48 -25.40 -11.09
C VAL A 303 60.33 -26.23 -10.50
N ALA A 304 60.07 -26.12 -9.21
CA ALA A 304 59.01 -26.86 -8.52
C ALA A 304 58.23 -25.95 -7.57
N GLU A 305 56.91 -26.05 -7.62
CA GLU A 305 56.01 -25.38 -6.68
C GLU A 305 56.30 -25.85 -5.25
N GLY A 306 56.14 -24.93 -4.30
CA GLY A 306 56.15 -25.22 -2.87
C GLY A 306 54.73 -25.42 -2.34
N HIS A 307 54.60 -25.62 -1.04
CA HIS A 307 53.32 -25.57 -0.34
C HIS A 307 53.49 -25.06 1.08
N LYS A 308 52.47 -24.36 1.58
CA LYS A 308 52.42 -23.99 3.01
C LYS A 308 52.20 -25.23 3.88
N ALA A 309 52.67 -25.15 5.13
CA ALA A 309 52.33 -26.16 6.14
C ALA A 309 50.80 -26.28 6.28
N GLY A 310 50.31 -27.48 6.60
CA GLY A 310 48.88 -27.73 6.72
C GLY A 310 48.52 -29.12 7.27
N GLU A 311 47.24 -29.44 7.23
CA GLU A 311 46.69 -30.74 7.59
C GLU A 311 45.93 -31.32 6.40
N LYS A 312 46.34 -32.49 5.93
CA LYS A 312 45.62 -33.23 4.89
C LYS A 312 45.28 -34.64 5.36
N CYS A 313 44.13 -35.15 4.92
CA CYS A 313 43.70 -36.49 5.21
C CYS A 313 44.67 -37.45 4.54
N THR A 314 45.28 -38.32 5.34
CA THR A 314 46.26 -39.30 4.87
C THR A 314 45.63 -40.39 4.00
N VAL A 315 44.30 -40.52 4.02
CA VAL A 315 43.54 -41.55 3.30
C VAL A 315 43.00 -41.03 1.98
N CYS A 316 42.18 -39.96 1.97
CA CYS A 316 41.56 -39.43 0.75
C CYS A 316 42.21 -38.17 0.17
N GLY A 317 43.12 -37.53 0.90
CA GLY A 317 43.77 -36.29 0.46
C GLY A 317 42.99 -35.00 0.73
N ASP A 318 41.80 -35.06 1.34
CA ASP A 318 41.05 -33.87 1.78
C ASP A 318 41.92 -32.95 2.61
N ILE A 319 41.88 -31.64 2.34
CA ILE A 319 42.67 -30.64 3.05
C ILE A 319 41.79 -30.01 4.11
N LYS A 320 42.15 -30.18 5.39
CA LYS A 320 41.45 -29.54 6.52
C LYS A 320 41.92 -28.10 6.71
N SER A 321 43.21 -27.86 6.54
CA SER A 321 43.81 -26.53 6.66
C SER A 321 45.17 -26.47 5.97
N GLY A 322 45.61 -25.28 5.53
CA GLY A 322 46.92 -25.09 4.92
C GLY A 322 47.08 -25.82 3.58
N CYS A 323 48.30 -26.31 3.29
CA CYS A 323 48.64 -26.99 2.02
C CYS A 323 48.41 -26.16 0.74
N GLU A 324 48.28 -24.83 0.88
CA GLU A 324 48.17 -23.93 -0.27
C GLU A 324 49.43 -24.03 -1.13
N VAL A 325 49.25 -24.18 -2.44
CA VAL A 325 50.34 -24.21 -3.41
C VAL A 325 51.05 -22.85 -3.42
N ILE A 326 52.38 -22.89 -3.29
CA ILE A 326 53.25 -21.73 -3.48
C ILE A 326 53.80 -21.84 -4.91
N PRO A 327 53.48 -20.90 -5.83
CA PRO A 327 53.99 -20.93 -7.20
C PRO A 327 55.52 -20.99 -7.24
N VAL A 328 56.08 -21.55 -8.31
CA VAL A 328 57.54 -21.54 -8.55
C VAL A 328 58.12 -20.15 -8.34
N ASP A 329 59.26 -20.07 -7.67
CA ASP A 329 60.00 -18.83 -7.46
C ASP A 329 61.26 -18.85 -8.33
N PRO A 330 61.26 -18.14 -9.48
CA PRO A 330 62.41 -18.10 -10.39
C PRO A 330 63.69 -17.51 -9.77
N THR A 331 63.60 -16.90 -8.59
CA THR A 331 64.71 -16.29 -7.86
C THR A 331 65.26 -17.16 -6.72
N ALA A 332 64.62 -18.30 -6.42
CA ALA A 332 65.01 -19.25 -5.39
C ALA A 332 66.22 -20.11 -5.81
N HIS A 333 67.37 -19.45 -5.97
CA HIS A 333 68.69 -20.05 -6.04
C HIS A 333 69.36 -19.79 -4.69
N GLY A 334 69.68 -20.84 -3.93
CA GLY A 334 70.08 -20.79 -2.51
C GLY A 334 70.95 -19.61 -2.04
N GLU A 335 70.72 -19.19 -0.81
CA GLU A 335 71.21 -17.96 -0.20
C GLU A 335 72.72 -17.70 -0.39
N LYS A 336 73.03 -16.46 -0.78
CA LYS A 336 74.38 -15.89 -0.68
C LYS A 336 74.67 -15.60 0.79
N GLU A 337 75.53 -16.39 1.41
CA GLU A 337 76.25 -15.95 2.60
C GLU A 337 77.35 -14.94 2.20
N GLU A 338 77.12 -13.70 2.64
CA GLU A 338 78.06 -12.80 3.29
C GLU A 338 79.50 -12.67 2.75
N TYR A 339 79.75 -11.50 2.15
CA TYR A 339 80.99 -10.72 2.13
C TYR A 339 82.32 -11.45 1.92
N GLY A 340 82.82 -11.39 0.68
CA GLY A 340 84.23 -11.61 0.36
C GLY A 340 84.55 -11.18 -1.06
N THR A 341 85.24 -10.04 -1.17
CA THR A 341 86.22 -9.67 -2.22
C THR A 341 86.00 -10.17 -3.65
N THR A 342 85.73 -9.23 -4.56
CA THR A 342 86.12 -9.26 -5.99
C THR A 342 86.31 -10.66 -6.60
N LEU A 343 85.23 -11.25 -7.09
CA LEU A 343 85.32 -12.36 -8.04
C LEU A 343 85.76 -11.78 -9.39
N ASP A 344 87.06 -11.89 -9.66
CA ASP A 344 87.61 -11.79 -11.01
C ASP A 344 86.80 -12.69 -11.95
N ALA A 345 86.44 -12.13 -13.11
CA ALA A 345 85.55 -12.70 -14.12
C ALA A 345 86.12 -13.95 -14.85
N ALA A 346 87.02 -14.71 -14.23
CA ALA A 346 87.76 -15.79 -14.87
C ALA A 346 87.48 -17.20 -14.31
N ASN A 347 86.67 -17.36 -13.24
CA ASN A 347 86.43 -18.70 -12.69
C ASN A 347 85.08 -18.88 -11.96
N ALA A 348 83.98 -18.52 -12.61
CA ALA A 348 82.66 -18.97 -12.16
C ALA A 348 82.47 -20.42 -12.61
N ASP A 349 82.66 -21.37 -11.69
CA ASP A 349 82.47 -22.80 -11.97
C ASP A 349 81.00 -23.04 -12.37
N CYS A 350 80.78 -23.14 -13.68
CA CYS A 350 79.51 -22.94 -14.37
C CYS A 350 78.72 -24.26 -14.44
N THR A 351 78.60 -24.95 -13.32
CA THR A 351 77.97 -26.29 -13.30
C THR A 351 76.44 -26.23 -13.25
N HIS A 352 75.83 -25.06 -12.97
CA HIS A 352 74.36 -24.86 -12.92
C HIS A 352 73.85 -23.55 -13.54
N ARG A 353 74.73 -22.74 -14.15
CA ARG A 353 74.39 -21.44 -14.75
C ARG A 353 74.86 -21.42 -16.20
N VAL A 354 74.28 -20.56 -17.02
CA VAL A 354 74.68 -20.31 -18.41
C VAL A 354 75.04 -18.83 -18.50
N CYS A 355 76.32 -18.55 -18.75
CA CYS A 355 76.79 -17.18 -18.97
C CYS A 355 76.47 -16.74 -20.40
N THR A 356 75.71 -15.65 -20.55
CA THR A 356 75.43 -15.03 -21.85
C THR A 356 75.93 -13.58 -21.85
N GLU A 357 76.12 -12.97 -23.03
CA GLU A 357 76.46 -11.54 -23.15
C GLU A 357 75.45 -10.60 -22.46
N THR A 358 74.23 -11.10 -22.19
CA THR A 358 73.13 -10.38 -21.51
C THR A 358 73.02 -10.65 -20.01
N GLY A 359 73.91 -11.45 -19.40
CA GLY A 359 73.88 -11.81 -17.98
C GLY A 359 73.96 -13.32 -17.71
N GLU A 360 74.06 -13.69 -16.42
CA GLU A 360 74.07 -15.09 -15.95
C GLU A 360 72.63 -15.62 -15.86
N LYS A 361 72.28 -16.66 -16.61
CA LYS A 361 70.96 -17.33 -16.54
C LYS A 361 71.04 -18.66 -15.80
N CYS A 362 70.01 -19.04 -15.05
CA CYS A 362 69.92 -20.40 -14.51
C CYS A 362 69.71 -21.41 -15.65
N LYS A 363 70.40 -22.56 -15.59
CA LYS A 363 70.31 -23.60 -16.62
C LYS A 363 68.95 -24.33 -16.61
N ASP A 364 68.28 -24.41 -15.47
CA ASP A 364 67.07 -25.21 -15.29
C ASP A 364 65.78 -24.40 -15.48
N CYS A 365 65.74 -23.13 -15.07
CA CYS A 365 64.55 -22.26 -15.23
C CYS A 365 64.73 -21.11 -16.23
N GLY A 366 65.96 -20.81 -16.67
CA GLY A 366 66.24 -19.74 -17.62
C GLY A 366 66.17 -18.30 -17.05
N ALA A 367 65.86 -18.13 -15.77
CA ALA A 367 65.78 -16.82 -15.11
C ALA A 367 67.17 -16.16 -15.03
N ILE A 368 67.21 -14.82 -15.16
CA ILE A 368 68.44 -14.03 -15.04
C ILE A 368 68.81 -13.93 -13.56
N THR A 369 69.94 -14.53 -13.18
CA THR A 369 70.44 -14.62 -11.79
C THR A 369 71.37 -13.47 -11.40
N LYS A 370 71.84 -12.68 -12.38
CA LYS A 370 72.64 -11.46 -12.20
C LYS A 370 72.51 -10.56 -13.43
N GLU A 371 72.05 -9.32 -13.24
CA GLU A 371 71.98 -8.32 -14.31
C GLU A 371 73.39 -7.84 -14.74
N PRO A 372 73.59 -7.47 -16.02
CA PRO A 372 74.88 -7.00 -16.50
C PRO A 372 75.26 -5.67 -15.83
N VAL A 373 76.41 -5.64 -15.17
CA VAL A 373 77.01 -4.38 -14.69
C VAL A 373 77.58 -3.66 -15.92
N TYR A 374 76.87 -2.64 -16.42
CA TYR A 374 77.40 -1.78 -17.48
C TYR A 374 78.50 -0.88 -16.89
N GLY A 375 79.73 -1.40 -16.89
CA GLY A 375 80.95 -0.64 -16.57
C GLY A 375 81.61 -0.13 -17.85
N ASP A 376 81.73 1.19 -17.97
CA ASP A 376 82.39 1.90 -19.05
C ASP A 376 83.84 1.40 -19.27
N TYR A 377 84.12 1.02 -20.51
CA TYR A 377 85.41 0.86 -21.20
C TYR A 377 86.67 0.45 -20.42
N GLY A 378 87.17 -0.74 -20.78
CA GLY A 378 88.55 -0.89 -21.25
C GLY A 378 89.39 -1.94 -20.53
N THR A 379 89.44 -3.16 -21.08
CA THR A 379 90.66 -3.81 -21.58
C THR A 379 90.35 -5.21 -22.12
N ASN A 380 91.05 -5.58 -23.19
CA ASN A 380 90.94 -6.81 -23.96
C ASN A 380 91.09 -8.09 -23.13
N HIS A 381 90.23 -9.09 -23.39
CA HIS A 381 90.62 -10.49 -23.26
C HIS A 381 90.28 -11.27 -24.53
N THR A 382 91.33 -11.75 -25.18
CA THR A 382 91.35 -12.60 -26.37
C THR A 382 91.02 -14.05 -26.05
N ALA A 383 90.17 -14.64 -26.90
CA ALA A 383 90.08 -16.02 -27.37
C ALA A 383 90.70 -17.17 -26.56
N GLY A 384 89.87 -18.17 -26.25
CA GLY A 384 90.28 -19.50 -25.81
C GLY A 384 89.12 -20.49 -25.82
N HIS A 385 88.47 -20.71 -26.97
CA HIS A 385 87.58 -21.86 -27.17
C HIS A 385 88.42 -23.05 -27.65
N THR A 386 88.58 -24.04 -26.80
CA THR A 386 88.89 -25.43 -27.21
C THR A 386 87.62 -26.25 -27.05
N GLU A 387 87.15 -26.80 -28.17
CA GLU A 387 86.14 -27.85 -28.23
C GLU A 387 86.64 -29.12 -27.54
N VAL A 388 85.82 -29.72 -26.66
CA VAL A 388 85.59 -31.17 -26.54
C VAL A 388 84.14 -31.39 -26.13
#